data_AF-F4N6R1-F1
#
_entry.id   AF-F4N6R1-F1
#
_cell.length_a   1.000
_cell.length_b   1.000
_cell.length_c   1.000
_cell.angle_alpha   90.00
_cell.angle_beta   90.00
_cell.angle_gamma   90.00
#
_symmetry.space_group_name_H-M   'P 1'
#
loop_
_entity.id
_entity.type
_entity.pdbx_description
1 polymer ?
#
loop_
_entity_poly.entity_id
_entity_poly.type
_entity_poly.pdbx_seq_one_letter_code
_entity_poly.pdbx_strand_id
1 'polypeptide(L)' 'MIDPRLPLTDIHRHLDGNIRAQTILDLGRRFNLSLPADELEALRPHVQITKTEPDLVSFLQKLDWGVAVL' A
#
# COMPACT_ATOMS: atom_id res chain seq x y z
N MET A 1 -22.95 2.06 -13.71
CA MET A 1 -23.15 1.43 -12.38
C MET A 1 -22.81 -0.04 -12.54
N ILE A 2 -22.22 -0.69 -11.53
CA ILE A 2 -21.98 -2.15 -11.55
C ILE A 2 -23.34 -2.86 -11.59
N ASP A 3 -23.51 -3.88 -12.44
CA ASP A 3 -24.75 -4.67 -12.51
C ASP A 3 -24.79 -5.69 -11.35
N PRO A 4 -25.74 -5.59 -10.40
CA PRO A 4 -25.79 -6.48 -9.24
C PRO A 4 -26.21 -7.91 -9.57
N ARG A 5 -26.63 -8.19 -10.83
CA ARG A 5 -27.06 -9.52 -11.27
C ARG A 5 -25.92 -10.38 -11.81
N LEU A 6 -24.75 -9.80 -12.05
CA LEU A 6 -23.57 -10.50 -12.56
C LEU A 6 -22.51 -10.62 -11.45
N PRO A 7 -21.78 -11.75 -11.35
CA PRO A 7 -20.60 -11.82 -10.50
C PRO A 7 -19.57 -10.75 -10.89
N LEU A 8 -19.06 -10.03 -9.90
CA LEU A 8 -18.00 -9.04 -10.09
C LEU A 8 -16.64 -9.66 -9.78
N THR A 9 -15.73 -9.64 -10.75
CA THR A 9 -14.38 -10.19 -10.62
C THR A 9 -13.33 -9.09 -10.76
N ASP A 10 -12.24 -9.21 -10.02
CA ASP A 10 -11.02 -8.41 -10.18
C ASP A 10 -9.86 -9.38 -10.45
N ILE A 11 -9.40 -9.41 -11.71
CA ILE A 11 -8.44 -10.43 -12.21
C ILE A 11 -7.00 -9.93 -12.26
N HIS A 12 -6.76 -8.66 -11.95
CA HIS A 12 -5.43 -8.06 -11.91
C HIS A 12 -5.29 -7.25 -10.62
N ARG A 13 -5.09 -7.97 -9.52
CA ARG A 13 -4.98 -7.40 -8.18
C ARG A 13 -3.73 -7.94 -7.50
N HIS A 14 -2.74 -7.07 -7.30
CA HIS A 14 -1.52 -7.40 -6.57
C HIS A 14 -1.82 -7.36 -5.07
N LEU A 15 -1.61 -8.48 -4.37
CA LEU A 15 -1.92 -8.60 -2.94
C LEU A 15 -0.93 -7.82 -2.08
N ASP A 16 0.35 -8.02 -2.36
CA ASP A 16 1.50 -7.33 -1.77
C ASP A 16 1.52 -5.82 -2.07
N GLY A 17 0.98 -5.41 -3.22
CA GLY A 17 0.70 -4.01 -3.55
C GLY A 17 -0.57 -3.41 -2.91
N ASN A 18 -1.27 -4.14 -2.05
CA ASN A 18 -2.56 -3.74 -1.47
C ASN A 18 -2.62 -3.90 0.05
N ILE A 19 -1.47 -3.75 0.71
CA ILE A 19 -1.37 -3.77 2.17
C ILE A 19 -1.92 -2.45 2.71
N ARG A 20 -2.85 -2.53 3.67
CA ARG A 20 -3.45 -1.33 4.28
C ARG A 20 -2.37 -0.56 5.03
N ALA A 21 -2.33 0.77 4.88
CA ALA A 21 -1.36 1.61 5.59
C ALA A 21 -1.38 1.42 7.12
N GLN A 22 -2.57 1.21 7.72
CA GLN A 22 -2.68 0.86 9.15
C GLN A 22 -1.97 -0.46 9.48
N THR A 23 -2.10 -1.47 8.63
CA THR A 23 -1.41 -2.76 8.82
C THR A 23 0.11 -2.58 8.74
N ILE A 24 0.62 -1.67 7.90
CA ILE A 24 2.05 -1.35 7.84
C ILE A 24 2.53 -0.79 9.19
N LEU A 25 1.80 0.18 9.76
CA LEU A 25 2.11 0.73 11.10
C LEU A 25 2.08 -0.34 12.19
N ASP A 26 1.03 -1.16 12.21
CA ASP A 26 0.83 -2.16 13.25
C ASP A 26 1.93 -3.23 13.22
N LEU A 27 2.32 -3.71 12.03
CA LEU A 27 3.41 -4.67 11.88
C LEU A 27 4.77 -4.05 12.15
N GLY A 28 5.02 -2.81 11.70
CA GLY A 28 6.25 -2.08 12.02
C GLY A 28 6.43 -1.91 13.53
N ARG A 29 5.38 -1.56 14.27
CA ARG A 29 5.38 -1.50 15.74
C ARG A 29 5.60 -2.87 16.36
N ARG A 30 4.88 -3.90 15.89
CA ARG A 30 4.96 -5.27 16.42
C ARG A 30 6.37 -5.86 16.30
N PHE A 31 7.05 -5.61 15.19
CA PHE A 31 8.40 -6.12 14.92
C PHE A 31 9.52 -5.12 15.24
N ASN A 32 9.17 -3.97 15.84
CA ASN A 32 10.11 -2.91 16.20
C ASN A 32 10.98 -2.44 15.01
N LEU A 33 10.34 -2.23 13.85
CA LEU A 33 10.96 -1.73 12.63
C LEU A 33 10.82 -0.21 12.54
N SER A 34 11.89 0.46 12.09
CA SER A 34 11.85 1.90 11.81
C SER A 34 11.05 2.17 10.53
N LEU A 35 9.93 2.87 10.67
CA LEU A 35 9.11 3.37 9.56
C LEU A 35 9.41 4.85 9.30
N PRO A 36 9.06 5.40 8.12
CA PRO A 36 9.31 6.81 7.80
C PRO A 36 8.32 7.75 8.51
N ALA A 37 7.30 7.20 9.17
CA ALA A 37 6.30 7.90 9.96
C ALA A 37 5.69 6.96 11.00
N ASP A 38 5.18 7.52 12.09
CA ASP A 38 4.56 6.81 13.23
C ASP A 38 3.03 6.95 13.26
N GLU A 39 2.46 7.86 12.47
CA GLU A 39 1.02 8.13 12.35
C GLU A 39 0.50 7.91 10.93
N LEU A 40 -0.78 7.55 10.80
CA LEU A 40 -1.37 7.12 9.53
C LEU A 40 -1.26 8.19 8.43
N GLU A 41 -1.65 9.43 8.74
CA GLU A 41 -1.62 10.53 7.77
C GLU A 41 -0.21 10.91 7.36
N ALA A 42 0.76 10.77 8.26
CA ALA A 42 2.17 10.99 7.97
C ALA A 42 2.78 9.83 7.15
N LEU A 43 2.27 8.60 7.27
CA LEU A 43 2.74 7.45 6.50
C LEU A 43 2.22 7.42 5.06
N ARG A 44 0.99 7.90 4.82
CA ARG A 44 0.33 7.86 3.50
C ARG A 44 1.22 8.33 2.33
N PRO A 45 1.94 9.46 2.41
CA PRO A 45 2.81 9.91 1.31
C PRO A 45 3.94 8.94 0.97
N HIS A 46 4.32 8.02 1.88
CA HIS A 46 5.39 7.05 1.66
C HIS A 46 4.90 5.75 1.00
N VAL A 47 3.63 5.38 1.23
CA VAL A 47 3.06 4.07 0.82
C VAL A 47 1.93 4.19 -0.20
N GLN A 48 1.58 5.41 -0.58
CA GLN A 48 0.53 5.72 -1.54
C GLN A 48 1.03 6.73 -2.57
N ILE A 49 0.57 6.58 -3.81
CA ILE A 49 0.78 7.55 -4.89
C ILE A 49 -0.09 8.78 -4.60
N THR A 50 0.55 9.93 -4.37
CA THR A 50 -0.13 11.24 -4.14
C THR A 50 0.00 12.19 -5.33
N LYS A 51 0.96 11.90 -6.23
CA LYS A 51 1.21 12.60 -7.49
C LYS A 51 1.66 11.56 -8.52
N THR A 52 1.48 11.85 -9.80
CA THR A 52 1.96 10.96 -10.88
C THR A 52 3.47 10.76 -10.78
N GLU A 53 3.91 9.51 -10.86
CA GLU A 53 5.32 9.15 -10.91
C GLU A 53 5.82 9.17 -12.38
N PRO A 54 7.10 9.52 -12.62
CA PRO A 54 7.62 9.72 -13.97
C PRO A 54 7.73 8.44 -14.80
N ASP A 55 7.80 7.27 -14.14
CA ASP A 55 7.96 5.97 -14.78
C ASP A 55 7.45 4.83 -13.88
N LEU A 56 7.42 3.61 -14.45
CA LEU A 56 6.98 2.40 -13.75
C LEU A 56 7.86 2.07 -12.54
N VAL A 57 9.18 2.23 -12.66
CA VAL A 57 10.10 1.83 -11.58
C VAL A 57 9.89 2.71 -10.36
N SER A 58 9.67 4.01 -10.57
CA SER A 58 9.33 4.99 -9.53
C SER A 58 7.98 4.68 -8.86
N PHE A 59 6.99 4.22 -9.62
CA PHE A 59 5.72 3.74 -9.04
C PHE A 59 5.92 2.51 -8.15
N LEU A 60 6.71 1.54 -8.60
CA LEU A 60 6.93 0.28 -7.87
C LEU A 60 7.56 0.50 -6.48
N GLN A 61 8.38 1.54 -6.31
CA GLN A 61 9.00 1.89 -5.02
C GLN A 61 7.98 2.20 -3.90
N LYS A 62 6.72 2.55 -4.22
CA LYS A 62 5.68 2.75 -3.20
C LYS A 62 5.28 1.47 -2.46
N LEU A 63 5.54 0.31 -3.06
CA LEU A 63 5.15 -0.98 -2.50
C LEU A 63 6.17 -1.48 -1.46
N ASP A 64 7.40 -0.95 -1.49
CA ASP A 64 8.53 -1.43 -0.68
C ASP A 64 8.23 -1.46 0.82
N TRP A 65 7.61 -0.41 1.36
CA TRP A 65 7.25 -0.35 2.79
C TRP A 65 6.20 -1.36 3.19
N GLY A 66 5.30 -1.73 2.27
CA GLY A 66 4.29 -2.75 2.52
C GLY A 66 4.93 -4.11 2.75
N VAL A 67 5.87 -4.49 1.89
CA VAL A 67 6.56 -5.79 1.97
C VAL A 67 7.66 -5.81 3.03
N ALA A 68 8.25 -4.66 3.38
CA ALA A 68 9.32 -4.56 4.37
C ALA A 68 8.88 -4.91 5.81
N VAL A 69 7.57 -4.91 6.09
CA VAL A 69 7.02 -5.22 7.42
C VAL A 69 6.43 -6.63 7.54
N LEU A 70 6.49 -7.43 6.46
CA LEU A 70 5.99 -8.81 6.44
C LEU A 70 7.02 -9.80 7.00
#